data_AF-A0A3D8QZQ9-F1
#
_entry.id   AF-A0A3D8QZQ9-F1
#
_cell.length_a   1.000
_cell.length_b   1.000
_cell.length_c   1.000
_cell.angle_alpha   90.00
_cell.angle_beta   90.00
_cell.angle_gamma   90.00
#
_symmetry.space_group_name_H-M   'P 1'
#
loop_
_entity.id
_entity.type
_entity.pdbx_description
1 polymer ?
#
loop_
_entity_poly.entity_id
_entity_poly.type
_entity_poly.pdbx_seq_one_letter_code
_entity_poly.pdbx_strand_id
1 'polypeptide(L)'
;MFITYDPASQNKKPSRRTINAFVAVHAARKRRKPARQDQGINTYWLQPEDSEPKHGNDRQVTQCIQPVTPRMTVPIASGKFYPISLDTKGPSTNRALAYYFDVLLPHDSSALGHGDSRAQFYASVLLHWSNAHDAILHGLAAFTLCTLEPQEHTDTGRARAATLYHRKKLFDLVTDMLGRQIVDDVLIQALCLLIPIDDYLGYVDFSQVHLDGLETVVDARGGLAQIGQSVPGMDANLQTSLLVSKSLLSTHIQTSLAYNATPAAEAASLYPTLSVQSTLDLPIGFQHLTHTGHLSTNSVPILQSFSAWLRTHGTTDPALIPVWRYSAPAHLTPIEKCLFAALLCFADDLSCMGFHPAAIIFRQPRKRAEMLLAVPELWRDPALADFAVWMALVVTTPRNLGIAPLTVQRALFCKIFETRPGTYEWVHIDTALQSFFYDQGRARVWEGTWKALYKGWNPKPE
;
A
#
# COMPACT_ATOMS: atom_id res chain seq x y z
N MET A 1 10.24 -13.18 -20.12
CA MET A 1 9.80 -12.19 -21.14
C MET A 1 8.80 -11.26 -20.46
N PHE A 2 9.05 -9.94 -20.40
CA PHE A 2 8.11 -8.99 -19.76
C PHE A 2 6.90 -8.72 -20.68
N ILE A 3 5.72 -8.49 -20.11
CA ILE A 3 4.50 -8.31 -20.89
C ILE A 3 4.36 -6.87 -21.36
N THR A 4 4.10 -6.72 -22.65
CA THR A 4 3.65 -5.46 -23.23
C THR A 4 2.21 -5.18 -22.86
N TYR A 5 2.02 -4.07 -22.17
CA TYR A 5 0.70 -3.61 -21.78
C TYR A 5 0.06 -2.92 -22.95
N ASP A 6 -0.80 -3.63 -23.67
CA ASP A 6 -1.62 -3.00 -24.67
C ASP A 6 -2.68 -2.13 -23.96
N PRO A 7 -2.70 -0.79 -24.15
CA PRO A 7 -3.80 0.04 -23.66
C PRO A 7 -5.17 -0.45 -24.17
N ALA A 8 -5.24 -1.26 -25.24
CA ALA A 8 -6.48 -1.88 -25.70
C ALA A 8 -7.02 -2.98 -24.77
N SER A 9 -6.23 -3.50 -23.82
CA SER A 9 -6.71 -4.47 -22.81
C SER A 9 -7.60 -3.83 -21.72
N GLN A 10 -7.67 -2.49 -21.66
CA GLN A 10 -8.68 -1.76 -20.88
C GLN A 10 -10.07 -1.74 -21.56
N ASN A 11 -10.22 -2.31 -22.76
CA ASN A 11 -11.52 -2.46 -23.43
C ASN A 11 -12.22 -3.77 -23.04
N LYS A 12 -12.69 -3.88 -21.80
CA LYS A 12 -13.94 -4.62 -21.53
C LYS A 12 -15.07 -3.59 -21.43
N LYS A 13 -15.93 -3.63 -22.43
CA LYS A 13 -16.99 -2.67 -22.80
C LYS A 13 -17.68 -2.02 -21.58
N PRO A 14 -17.76 -0.68 -21.50
CA PRO A 14 -18.69 -0.03 -20.58
C PRO A 14 -20.12 -0.39 -21.02
N SER A 15 -20.94 -0.92 -20.10
CA SER A 15 -22.34 -1.25 -20.42
C SER A 15 -23.06 0.00 -20.94
N ARG A 16 -23.94 -0.18 -21.95
CA ARG A 16 -24.75 0.90 -22.59
C ARG A 16 -25.56 1.76 -21.59
N ARG A 17 -25.70 1.34 -20.33
CA ARG A 17 -26.33 2.13 -19.26
C ARG A 17 -25.48 3.32 -18.79
N THR A 18 -24.15 3.24 -18.80
CA THR A 18 -23.27 4.29 -18.24
C THR A 18 -23.15 5.51 -19.16
N ILE A 19 -23.19 5.28 -20.48
CA ILE A 19 -23.14 6.36 -21.50
C ILE A 19 -24.44 7.16 -21.50
N ASN A 20 -25.60 6.50 -21.38
CA ASN A 20 -26.90 7.18 -21.31
C ASN A 20 -27.06 8.00 -20.02
N ALA A 21 -26.46 7.56 -18.91
CA ALA A 21 -26.43 8.33 -17.66
C ALA A 21 -25.56 9.60 -17.79
N PHE A 22 -24.41 9.52 -18.46
CA PHE A 22 -23.54 10.69 -18.65
C PHE A 22 -24.13 11.72 -19.62
N VAL A 23 -24.78 11.28 -20.71
CA VAL A 23 -25.47 12.18 -21.65
C VAL A 23 -26.67 12.88 -20.98
N ALA A 24 -27.43 12.17 -20.13
CA ALA A 24 -28.52 12.75 -19.36
C ALA A 24 -28.06 13.80 -18.35
N VAL A 25 -26.95 13.54 -17.63
CA VAL A 25 -26.36 14.48 -16.67
C VAL A 25 -25.76 15.72 -17.37
N HIS A 26 -25.15 15.54 -18.55
CA HIS A 26 -24.59 16.65 -19.32
C HIS A 26 -25.68 17.52 -19.98
N ALA A 27 -26.78 16.91 -20.43
CA ALA A 27 -27.95 17.61 -20.96
C ALA A 27 -28.72 18.39 -19.88
N ALA A 28 -28.81 17.85 -18.66
CA ALA A 28 -29.40 18.55 -17.51
C ALA A 28 -28.57 19.76 -17.06
N ARG A 29 -27.23 19.67 -17.11
CA ARG A 29 -26.32 20.79 -16.82
C ARG A 29 -26.40 21.92 -17.85
N LYS A 30 -26.63 21.60 -19.13
CA LYS A 30 -26.75 22.60 -20.19
C LYS A 30 -28.08 23.38 -20.15
N ARG A 31 -29.12 22.82 -19.54
CA ARG A 31 -30.46 23.45 -19.43
C ARG A 31 -30.63 24.37 -18.21
N ARG A 32 -29.63 24.47 -17.32
CA ARG A 32 -29.66 25.40 -16.17
C ARG A 32 -28.51 26.39 -16.21
N LYS A 33 -28.69 27.44 -17.00
CA LYS A 33 -28.20 28.83 -16.86
C LYS A 33 -28.78 29.62 -18.05
N PRO A 34 -29.14 30.91 -17.94
CA PRO A 34 -28.42 31.97 -17.22
C PRO A 34 -29.36 32.89 -16.38
N ALA A 35 -28.92 33.81 -15.51
CA ALA A 35 -28.33 35.10 -15.87
C ALA A 35 -27.68 35.83 -14.68
N ARG A 36 -26.56 36.48 -15.02
CA ARG A 36 -25.96 37.74 -14.54
C ARG A 36 -25.94 38.14 -13.05
N GLN A 37 -24.73 38.60 -12.72
CA GLN A 37 -24.33 39.81 -11.99
C GLN A 37 -23.82 39.68 -10.55
N ASP A 38 -22.58 40.18 -10.46
CA ASP A 38 -21.99 41.04 -9.44
C ASP A 38 -21.62 40.49 -8.06
N GLN A 39 -20.32 40.68 -7.80
CA GLN A 39 -19.73 41.19 -6.58
C GLN A 39 -20.06 40.50 -5.25
N GLY A 40 -19.00 39.89 -4.71
CA GLY A 40 -18.74 39.84 -3.29
C GLY A 40 -19.41 38.71 -2.52
N ILE A 41 -18.87 38.51 -1.31
CA ILE A 41 -19.42 37.77 -0.17
C ILE A 41 -18.85 36.37 0.06
N ASN A 42 -18.07 36.34 1.16
CA ASN A 42 -18.03 35.34 2.24
C ASN A 42 -18.16 33.86 1.90
N THR A 43 -17.09 33.14 2.18
CA THR A 43 -17.22 31.81 2.80
C THR A 43 -16.90 31.92 4.28
N TYR A 44 -17.98 31.91 5.07
CA TYR A 44 -18.00 31.68 6.51
C TYR A 44 -17.32 30.34 6.84
N TRP A 45 -16.37 30.38 7.77
CA TRP A 45 -16.10 29.26 8.68
C TRP A 45 -16.21 29.81 10.10
N LEU A 46 -17.12 29.22 10.87
CA LEU A 46 -17.34 29.47 12.29
C LEU A 46 -16.02 29.31 13.05
N GLN A 47 -15.42 30.44 13.45
CA GLN A 47 -14.54 30.50 14.61
C GLN A 47 -15.41 30.35 15.87
N PRO A 48 -15.01 29.55 16.87
CA PRO A 48 -15.46 29.78 18.23
C PRO A 48 -14.74 31.02 18.75
N GLU A 49 -15.52 32.00 19.22
CA GLU A 49 -15.03 33.20 19.89
C GLU A 49 -14.25 32.84 21.16
N ASP A 50 -13.07 33.47 21.30
CA ASP A 50 -12.35 33.56 22.55
C ASP A 50 -13.16 34.35 23.58
N SER A 51 -13.26 33.81 24.78
CA SER A 51 -13.67 34.55 25.98
C SER A 51 -12.94 33.96 27.19
N GLU A 52 -11.86 34.60 27.61
CA GLU A 52 -11.23 34.40 28.93
C GLU A 52 -11.92 35.25 30.02
N PRO A 53 -11.62 35.09 31.32
CA PRO A 53 -11.23 33.89 32.08
C PRO A 53 -12.02 33.75 33.40
N LYS A 54 -12.22 32.53 33.93
CA LYS A 54 -12.42 32.32 35.38
C LYS A 54 -11.78 31.01 35.85
N HIS A 55 -11.05 31.13 36.96
CA HIS A 55 -10.28 30.11 37.66
C HIS A 55 -11.07 28.84 38.03
N GLY A 56 -10.38 27.69 37.97
CA GLY A 56 -10.79 26.44 38.63
C GLY A 56 -9.94 25.27 38.14
N ASN A 57 -9.13 24.71 39.03
CA ASN A 57 -8.24 23.56 38.81
C ASN A 57 -8.95 22.34 38.22
N ASP A 58 -8.41 21.78 37.13
CA ASP A 58 -7.85 20.41 37.11
C ASP A 58 -7.24 20.10 35.75
N ARG A 59 -5.92 19.86 35.74
CA ARG A 59 -5.14 19.57 34.53
C ARG A 59 -5.41 18.13 34.07
N GLN A 60 -6.37 17.93 33.18
CA GLN A 60 -6.28 16.86 32.17
C GLN A 60 -5.61 17.44 30.93
N VAL A 61 -4.35 17.07 30.72
CA VAL A 61 -3.60 17.38 29.50
C VAL A 61 -4.13 16.49 28.37
N THR A 62 -5.21 16.93 27.74
CA THR A 62 -5.71 16.35 26.48
C THR A 62 -4.82 16.86 25.36
N GLN A 63 -3.63 16.27 25.20
CA GLN A 63 -2.85 16.43 23.98
C GLN A 63 -3.58 15.70 22.85
N CYS A 64 -4.44 16.45 22.15
CA CYS A 64 -4.89 16.09 20.82
C CYS A 64 -3.64 16.07 19.93
N ILE A 65 -3.09 14.87 19.69
CA ILE A 65 -2.04 14.66 18.70
C ILE A 65 -2.68 15.02 17.36
N GLN A 66 -2.49 16.27 16.92
CA GLN A 66 -2.79 16.65 15.57
C GLN A 66 -1.94 15.76 14.65
N PRO A 67 -2.51 15.18 13.58
CA PRO A 67 -1.73 14.43 12.62
C PRO A 67 -0.72 15.41 12.01
N VAL A 68 0.54 15.29 12.41
CA VAL A 68 1.66 15.88 11.69
C VAL A 68 1.77 15.07 10.39
N THR A 69 0.90 15.37 9.45
CA THR A 69 1.15 15.03 8.06
C THR A 69 2.29 15.96 7.63
N PRO A 70 3.45 15.47 7.19
CA PRO A 70 4.40 16.31 6.49
C PRO A 70 3.74 16.72 5.18
N ARG A 71 2.93 17.79 5.23
CA ARG A 71 2.51 18.54 4.06
C ARG A 71 3.71 19.34 3.60
N MET A 72 4.66 18.69 2.94
CA MET A 72 5.51 19.44 2.01
C MET A 72 4.64 19.78 0.80
N THR A 73 3.86 20.85 0.93
CA THR A 73 3.15 21.48 -0.19
C THR A 73 4.11 22.05 -1.23
N VAL A 74 5.41 22.14 -0.94
CA VAL A 74 6.43 22.62 -1.87
C VAL A 74 7.76 21.89 -1.61
N PRO A 75 8.33 21.16 -2.59
CA PRO A 75 9.72 20.72 -2.53
C PRO A 75 10.65 21.93 -2.37
N ILE A 76 11.63 21.85 -1.47
CA ILE A 76 12.53 22.98 -1.18
C ILE A 76 13.31 23.38 -2.44
N ALA A 77 13.56 22.41 -3.32
CA ALA A 77 14.38 22.55 -4.50
C ALA A 77 13.62 22.38 -5.83
N SER A 78 12.60 23.19 -6.09
CA SER A 78 12.08 23.28 -7.48
C SER A 78 13.06 24.05 -8.38
N GLY A 79 13.83 23.32 -9.19
CA GLY A 79 14.56 23.82 -10.36
C GLY A 79 15.92 24.51 -10.14
N LYS A 80 16.37 24.76 -8.90
CA LYS A 80 17.66 25.46 -8.65
C LYS A 80 18.82 24.59 -8.11
N PHE A 81 18.55 23.39 -7.57
CA PHE A 81 19.58 22.59 -6.88
C PHE A 81 19.95 21.28 -7.56
N TYR A 82 19.15 20.79 -8.52
CA TYR A 82 19.46 19.57 -9.25
C TYR A 82 19.91 19.91 -10.67
N PRO A 83 21.05 19.38 -11.16
CA PRO A 83 21.56 19.62 -12.50
C PRO A 83 20.79 18.81 -13.57
N ILE A 84 19.46 18.77 -13.47
CA ILE A 84 18.58 18.08 -14.41
C ILE A 84 17.89 19.14 -15.26
N SER A 85 18.01 19.05 -16.59
CA SER A 85 17.23 19.92 -17.49
C SER A 85 15.79 19.42 -17.54
N LEU A 86 14.92 20.09 -16.79
CA LEU A 86 13.60 19.57 -16.45
C LEU A 86 12.45 20.10 -17.32
N ASP A 87 12.66 21.23 -18.02
CA ASP A 87 11.59 21.97 -18.71
C ASP A 87 10.95 21.25 -19.91
N THR A 88 11.38 20.03 -20.22
CA THR A 88 10.89 19.25 -21.38
C THR A 88 10.62 17.76 -21.09
N LYS A 89 10.80 17.29 -19.84
CA LYS A 89 10.85 15.83 -19.56
C LYS A 89 9.50 15.19 -19.21
N GLY A 90 8.40 15.96 -19.20
CA GLY A 90 7.05 15.46 -19.00
C GLY A 90 6.28 16.14 -17.86
N PRO A 91 4.98 15.82 -17.71
CA PRO A 91 4.12 16.43 -16.71
C PRO A 91 4.59 16.13 -15.29
N SER A 92 4.64 17.16 -14.44
CA SER A 92 4.98 17.03 -13.00
C SER A 92 6.37 16.44 -12.70
N THR A 93 7.27 16.34 -13.68
CA THR A 93 8.63 15.77 -13.51
C THR A 93 9.40 16.46 -12.37
N ASN A 94 9.45 17.79 -12.37
CA ASN A 94 10.23 18.58 -11.41
C ASN A 94 9.74 18.34 -9.99
N ARG A 95 8.43 18.32 -9.82
CA ARG A 95 7.79 18.07 -8.53
C ARG A 95 8.09 16.66 -8.04
N ALA A 96 7.98 15.67 -8.93
CA ALA A 96 8.23 14.28 -8.61
C ALA A 96 9.69 14.05 -8.21
N LEU A 97 10.66 14.51 -9.01
CA LEU A 97 12.07 14.33 -8.71
C LEU A 97 12.50 15.12 -7.48
N ALA A 98 12.03 16.36 -7.30
CA ALA A 98 12.34 17.11 -6.09
C ALA A 98 11.81 16.40 -4.83
N TYR A 99 10.57 15.88 -4.87
CA TYR A 99 10.06 15.07 -3.75
C TYR A 99 10.85 13.77 -3.57
N TYR A 100 11.28 13.12 -4.66
CA TYR A 100 12.10 11.91 -4.56
C TYR A 100 13.40 12.19 -3.81
N PHE A 101 14.17 13.19 -4.25
CA PHE A 101 15.48 13.48 -3.67
C PHE A 101 15.40 14.14 -2.29
N ASP A 102 14.39 14.98 -2.03
CA ASP A 102 14.21 15.67 -0.74
C ASP A 102 13.57 14.77 0.33
N VAL A 103 12.70 13.84 -0.07
CA VAL A 103 11.84 13.10 0.87
C VAL A 103 12.01 11.58 0.76
N LEU A 104 11.92 10.98 -0.43
CA LEU A 104 11.95 9.51 -0.52
C LEU A 104 13.36 8.94 -0.31
N LEU A 105 14.34 9.52 -1.00
CA LEU A 105 15.70 9.02 -1.05
C LEU A 105 16.39 8.99 0.33
N PRO A 106 16.26 9.99 1.22
CA PRO A 106 16.79 9.88 2.58
C PRO A 106 16.20 8.70 3.36
N HIS A 107 14.90 8.43 3.19
CA HIS A 107 14.24 7.30 3.82
C HIS A 107 14.69 5.96 3.22
N ASP A 108 14.80 5.86 1.89
CA ASP A 108 15.34 4.67 1.22
C ASP A 108 16.78 4.39 1.67
N SER A 109 17.60 5.44 1.76
CA SER A 109 18.98 5.35 2.22
C SER A 109 19.08 4.88 3.68
N SER A 110 18.21 5.38 4.55
CA SER A 110 18.12 4.94 5.94
C SER A 110 17.66 3.48 6.03
N ALA A 111 16.69 3.07 5.23
CA ALA A 111 16.21 1.68 5.17
C ALA A 111 17.30 0.71 4.67
N LEU A 112 18.22 1.19 3.83
CA LEU A 112 19.41 0.45 3.39
C LEU A 112 20.55 0.45 4.44
N GLY A 113 20.36 1.08 5.59
CA GLY A 113 21.36 1.15 6.67
C GLY A 113 22.58 2.01 6.32
N HIS A 114 22.43 2.97 5.41
CA HIS A 114 23.53 3.87 5.06
C HIS A 114 23.80 4.89 6.18
N GLY A 115 25.08 5.07 6.53
CA GLY A 115 25.54 6.27 7.22
C GLY A 115 25.68 7.46 6.26
N ASP A 116 25.99 8.65 6.80
CA ASP A 116 25.97 9.93 6.05
C ASP A 116 26.77 9.91 4.74
N SER A 117 28.00 9.40 4.76
CA SER A 117 28.87 9.36 3.58
C SER A 117 28.32 8.44 2.48
N ARG A 118 27.80 7.27 2.87
CA ARG A 118 27.20 6.30 1.94
C ARG A 118 25.85 6.80 1.41
N ALA A 119 25.09 7.52 2.22
CA ALA A 119 23.85 8.15 1.81
C ALA A 119 24.10 9.22 0.73
N GLN A 120 25.10 10.09 0.93
CA GLN A 120 25.50 11.09 -0.06
C GLN A 120 26.02 10.45 -1.35
N PHE A 121 26.81 9.38 -1.24
CA PHE A 121 27.28 8.63 -2.39
C PHE A 121 26.10 8.04 -3.18
N TYR A 122 25.21 7.31 -2.52
CA TYR A 122 24.01 6.72 -3.13
C TYR A 122 23.15 7.78 -3.83
N ALA A 123 22.96 8.93 -3.18
CA ALA A 123 22.23 10.05 -3.75
C ALA A 123 22.89 10.62 -5.00
N SER A 124 24.21 10.79 -4.99
CA SER A 124 24.93 11.32 -6.15
C SER A 124 24.88 10.37 -7.35
N VAL A 125 24.95 9.05 -7.12
CA VAL A 125 24.78 8.05 -8.18
C VAL A 125 23.38 8.10 -8.77
N LEU A 126 22.33 8.09 -7.94
CA LEU A 126 20.95 8.15 -8.44
C LEU A 126 20.64 9.45 -9.16
N LEU A 127 21.20 10.57 -8.68
CA LEU A 127 21.09 11.86 -9.37
C LEU A 127 21.77 11.81 -10.74
N HIS A 128 23.00 11.29 -10.80
CA HIS A 128 23.73 11.10 -12.05
C HIS A 128 22.97 10.20 -13.03
N TRP A 129 22.48 9.04 -12.58
CA TRP A 129 21.68 8.12 -13.39
C TRP A 129 20.38 8.75 -13.87
N SER A 130 19.68 9.51 -13.02
CA SER A 130 18.47 10.20 -13.42
C SER A 130 18.72 11.28 -14.49
N ASN A 131 19.92 11.86 -14.54
CA ASN A 131 20.29 12.83 -15.56
C ASN A 131 20.79 12.17 -16.86
N ALA A 132 21.50 11.04 -16.74
CA ALA A 132 22.12 10.35 -17.87
C ALA A 132 21.18 9.35 -18.57
N HIS A 133 20.21 8.78 -17.85
CA HIS A 133 19.35 7.71 -18.33
C HIS A 133 17.87 8.06 -18.15
N ASP A 134 17.19 8.32 -19.27
CA ASP A 134 15.76 8.66 -19.29
C ASP A 134 14.88 7.58 -18.64
N ALA A 135 15.28 6.30 -18.70
CA ALA A 135 14.56 5.21 -18.04
C ALA A 135 14.52 5.41 -16.52
N ILE A 136 15.67 5.77 -15.92
CA ILE A 136 15.76 6.04 -14.48
C ILE A 136 14.97 7.30 -14.13
N LEU A 137 15.09 8.37 -14.93
CA LEU A 137 14.32 9.60 -14.74
C LEU A 137 12.82 9.32 -14.70
N HIS A 138 12.30 8.63 -15.71
CA HIS A 138 10.87 8.33 -15.80
C HIS A 138 10.41 7.37 -14.71
N GLY A 139 11.26 6.39 -14.32
CA GLY A 139 10.95 5.48 -13.22
C GLY A 139 10.88 6.18 -11.86
N LEU A 140 11.87 7.02 -11.53
CA LEU A 140 11.85 7.80 -10.28
C LEU A 140 10.65 8.74 -10.22
N ALA A 141 10.34 9.42 -11.33
CA ALA A 141 9.19 10.31 -11.42
C ALA A 141 7.86 9.55 -11.23
N ALA A 142 7.64 8.45 -11.95
CA ALA A 142 6.42 7.65 -11.82
C ALA A 142 6.27 7.03 -10.43
N PHE A 143 7.34 6.45 -9.88
CA PHE A 143 7.35 5.88 -8.53
C PHE A 143 6.93 6.93 -7.49
N THR A 144 7.50 8.13 -7.58
CA THR A 144 7.17 9.23 -6.68
C THR A 144 5.76 9.76 -6.85
N LEU A 145 5.25 9.83 -8.09
CA LEU A 145 3.87 10.26 -8.32
C LEU A 145 2.85 9.27 -7.72
N CYS A 146 3.15 7.97 -7.69
CA CYS A 146 2.33 6.97 -6.99
C CYS A 146 2.22 7.24 -5.48
N THR A 147 3.25 7.82 -4.85
CA THR A 147 3.21 8.17 -3.42
C THR A 147 2.41 9.46 -3.15
N LEU A 148 2.29 10.34 -4.15
CA LEU A 148 1.63 11.64 -4.05
C LEU A 148 0.12 11.59 -4.41
N GLU A 149 -0.31 10.71 -5.32
CA GLU A 149 -1.72 10.55 -5.75
C GLU A 149 -2.77 10.50 -4.60
N PRO A 150 -2.52 9.86 -3.45
CA PRO A 150 -3.48 9.78 -2.33
C PRO A 150 -3.58 11.06 -1.51
N GLN A 151 -2.52 11.86 -1.50
CA GLN A 151 -2.43 13.06 -0.66
C GLN A 151 -3.20 14.25 -1.26
N GLU A 152 -3.54 14.20 -2.55
CA GLU A 152 -4.24 15.27 -3.25
C GLU A 152 -5.74 14.99 -3.38
N HIS A 153 -6.54 15.43 -2.40
CA HIS A 153 -7.99 15.26 -2.39
C HIS A 153 -8.75 16.03 -3.50
N THR A 154 -8.07 16.83 -4.32
CA THR A 154 -8.71 17.72 -5.30
C THR A 154 -8.21 17.57 -6.76
N ASP A 155 -7.07 16.89 -7.01
CA ASP A 155 -6.42 16.87 -8.33
C ASP A 155 -5.97 15.45 -8.80
N THR A 156 -6.56 14.39 -8.22
CA THR A 156 -6.24 12.97 -8.47
C THR A 156 -6.09 12.59 -9.96
N GLY A 157 -6.86 13.23 -10.85
CA GLY A 157 -6.77 12.97 -12.30
C GLY A 157 -5.45 13.41 -12.94
N ARG A 158 -4.81 14.50 -12.46
CA ARG A 158 -3.56 15.01 -13.02
C ARG A 158 -2.35 14.20 -12.56
N ALA A 159 -2.27 13.90 -11.27
CA ALA A 159 -1.19 13.06 -10.73
C ALA A 159 -1.21 11.67 -11.40
N ARG A 160 -2.39 11.04 -11.48
CA ARG A 160 -2.57 9.75 -12.16
C ARG A 160 -2.19 9.80 -13.63
N ALA A 161 -2.59 10.84 -14.37
CA ALA A 161 -2.23 11.01 -15.78
C ALA A 161 -0.72 11.17 -15.96
N ALA A 162 -0.05 11.93 -15.07
CA ALA A 162 1.39 12.07 -15.07
C ALA A 162 2.09 10.73 -14.76
N THR A 163 1.62 9.99 -13.75
CA THR A 163 2.11 8.63 -13.44
C THR A 163 2.05 7.73 -14.66
N LEU A 164 0.91 7.69 -15.36
CA LEU A 164 0.72 6.87 -16.56
C LEU A 164 1.64 7.31 -17.72
N TYR A 165 1.87 8.61 -17.89
CA TYR A 165 2.81 9.13 -18.89
C TYR A 165 4.24 8.64 -18.62
N HIS A 166 4.75 8.85 -17.41
CA HIS A 166 6.11 8.46 -17.05
C HIS A 166 6.29 6.94 -17.08
N ARG A 167 5.30 6.19 -16.58
CA ARG A 167 5.26 4.74 -16.66
C ARG A 167 5.31 4.24 -18.10
N LYS A 168 4.55 4.83 -19.02
CA LYS A 168 4.60 4.46 -20.44
C LYS A 168 6.00 4.68 -21.02
N LYS A 169 6.61 5.84 -20.77
CA LYS A 169 7.96 6.14 -21.24
C LYS A 169 9.01 5.17 -20.69
N LEU A 170 8.95 4.87 -19.39
CA LEU A 170 9.78 3.85 -18.77
C LEU A 170 9.60 2.49 -19.45
N PHE A 171 8.37 2.06 -19.66
CA PHE A 171 8.05 0.79 -20.30
C PHE A 171 8.61 0.71 -21.74
N ASP A 172 8.43 1.76 -22.54
CA ASP A 172 8.95 1.84 -23.91
C ASP A 172 10.48 1.72 -23.93
N LEU A 173 11.17 2.38 -22.99
CA LEU A 173 12.63 2.34 -22.86
C LEU A 173 13.13 0.98 -22.38
N VAL A 174 12.48 0.37 -21.39
CA VAL A 174 12.78 -1.01 -20.95
C VAL A 174 12.63 -1.98 -22.11
N THR A 175 11.57 -1.84 -22.91
CA THR A 175 11.32 -2.69 -24.07
C THR A 175 12.40 -2.52 -25.15
N ASP A 176 12.82 -1.28 -25.43
CA ASP A 176 13.93 -1.00 -26.37
C ASP A 176 15.26 -1.60 -25.87
N MET A 177 15.61 -1.43 -24.59
CA MET A 177 16.82 -2.03 -24.01
C MET A 177 16.82 -3.56 -24.12
N LEU A 178 15.70 -4.20 -23.75
CA LEU A 178 15.53 -5.65 -23.88
C LEU A 178 15.58 -6.11 -25.34
N GLY A 179 14.95 -5.37 -26.26
CA GLY A 179 14.96 -5.67 -27.69
C GLY A 179 16.37 -5.58 -28.30
N ARG A 180 17.22 -4.71 -27.75
CA ARG A 180 18.65 -4.60 -28.10
C ARG A 180 19.55 -5.54 -27.31
N GLN A 181 18.99 -6.39 -26.45
CA GLN A 181 19.72 -7.31 -25.57
C GLN A 181 20.71 -6.60 -24.63
N ILE A 182 20.42 -5.37 -24.23
CA ILE A 182 21.21 -4.62 -23.25
C ILE A 182 20.78 -5.08 -21.86
N VAL A 183 21.64 -5.84 -21.18
CA VAL A 183 21.40 -6.34 -19.82
C VAL A 183 22.45 -5.77 -18.87
N ASP A 184 22.22 -4.55 -18.42
CA ASP A 184 23.08 -3.82 -17.50
C ASP A 184 22.36 -3.40 -16.21
N ASP A 185 23.09 -2.75 -15.30
CA ASP A 185 22.55 -2.29 -14.03
C ASP A 185 21.48 -1.19 -14.20
N VAL A 186 21.48 -0.47 -15.32
CA VAL A 186 20.47 0.55 -15.64
C VAL A 186 19.13 -0.12 -16.00
N LEU A 187 19.15 -1.16 -16.84
CA LEU A 187 17.96 -1.98 -17.12
C LEU A 187 17.41 -2.57 -15.81
N ILE A 188 18.27 -3.15 -14.98
CA ILE A 188 17.85 -3.78 -13.73
C ILE A 188 17.19 -2.75 -12.81
N GLN A 189 17.81 -1.58 -12.61
CA GLN A 189 17.19 -0.52 -11.81
C GLN A 189 15.87 -0.02 -12.41
N ALA A 190 15.79 0.11 -13.74
CA ALA A 190 14.57 0.51 -14.43
C ALA A 190 13.43 -0.51 -14.20
N LEU A 191 13.73 -1.81 -14.20
CA LEU A 191 12.78 -2.87 -13.87
C LEU A 191 12.37 -2.83 -12.39
N CYS A 192 13.31 -2.61 -11.48
CA CYS A 192 13.04 -2.46 -10.05
C CYS A 192 12.16 -1.23 -9.73
N LEU A 193 12.16 -0.21 -10.60
CA LEU A 193 11.22 0.91 -10.51
C LEU A 193 9.87 0.58 -11.16
N LEU A 194 9.88 -0.05 -12.34
CA LEU A 194 8.67 -0.39 -13.09
C LEU A 194 7.75 -1.35 -12.33
N ILE A 195 8.31 -2.38 -11.69
CA ILE A 195 7.53 -3.44 -11.02
C ILE A 195 6.64 -2.87 -9.90
N PRO A 196 7.15 -2.10 -8.91
CA PRO A 196 6.30 -1.49 -7.90
C PRO A 196 5.27 -0.51 -8.45
N ILE A 197 5.59 0.22 -9.53
CA ILE A 197 4.65 1.11 -10.21
C ILE A 197 3.50 0.30 -10.82
N ASP A 198 3.84 -0.75 -11.57
CA ASP A 198 2.86 -1.60 -12.24
C ASP A 198 1.97 -2.32 -11.24
N ASP A 199 2.57 -2.84 -10.17
CA ASP A 199 1.81 -3.37 -9.05
C ASP A 199 0.87 -2.29 -8.53
N TYR A 200 1.33 -1.12 -8.08
CA TYR A 200 0.45 -0.04 -7.58
C TYR A 200 -0.73 0.30 -8.53
N LEU A 201 -0.48 0.37 -9.83
CA LEU A 201 -1.50 0.70 -10.84
C LEU A 201 -2.53 -0.41 -11.10
N GLY A 202 -2.31 -1.62 -10.57
CA GLY A 202 -3.24 -2.75 -10.67
C GLY A 202 -2.92 -3.70 -11.82
N TYR A 203 -1.71 -3.66 -12.37
CA TYR A 203 -1.26 -4.51 -13.48
C TYR A 203 -0.75 -5.88 -13.02
N VAL A 204 -1.46 -6.45 -12.06
CA VAL A 204 -0.99 -7.55 -11.23
C VAL A 204 -1.20 -8.93 -11.82
N ASP A 205 -2.08 -9.04 -12.83
CA ASP A 205 -2.32 -10.28 -13.57
C ASP A 205 -1.05 -10.81 -14.26
N PHE A 206 -0.03 -9.97 -14.37
CA PHE A 206 1.24 -10.28 -15.00
C PHE A 206 2.38 -10.53 -14.00
N SER A 207 2.09 -10.60 -12.69
CA SER A 207 3.12 -10.74 -11.66
C SER A 207 4.01 -11.96 -11.84
N GLN A 208 3.46 -13.12 -12.25
CA GLN A 208 4.26 -14.32 -12.52
C GLN A 208 5.22 -14.08 -13.69
N VAL A 209 4.72 -13.53 -14.79
CA VAL A 209 5.52 -13.32 -16.00
C VAL A 209 6.62 -12.28 -15.79
N HIS A 210 6.34 -11.26 -14.96
CA HIS A 210 7.36 -10.31 -14.53
C HIS A 210 8.41 -10.95 -13.64
N LEU A 211 8.02 -11.86 -12.75
CA LEU A 211 8.96 -12.58 -11.89
C LEU A 211 9.90 -13.45 -12.72
N ASP A 212 9.35 -14.26 -13.62
CA ASP A 212 10.13 -15.12 -14.54
C ASP A 212 11.03 -14.27 -15.46
N GLY A 213 10.52 -13.14 -15.95
CA GLY A 213 11.27 -12.19 -16.76
C GLY A 213 12.44 -11.56 -16.00
N LEU A 214 12.22 -11.19 -14.74
CA LEU A 214 13.25 -10.62 -13.88
C LEU A 214 14.33 -11.66 -13.56
N GLU A 215 13.95 -12.92 -13.32
CA GLU A 215 14.90 -14.03 -13.15
C GLU A 215 15.75 -14.24 -14.39
N THR A 216 15.13 -14.23 -15.58
CA THR A 216 15.86 -14.34 -16.85
C THR A 216 16.89 -13.22 -17.02
N VAL A 217 16.53 -11.97 -16.64
CA VAL A 217 17.45 -10.82 -16.68
C VAL A 217 18.62 -10.98 -15.71
N VAL A 218 18.35 -11.48 -14.50
CA VAL A 218 19.40 -11.75 -13.49
C VAL A 218 20.36 -12.81 -13.99
N ASP A 219 19.86 -13.89 -14.58
CA ASP A 219 20.68 -14.97 -15.13
C ASP A 219 21.51 -14.47 -16.32
N ALA A 220 20.92 -13.67 -17.21
CA ALA A 220 21.61 -13.05 -18.33
C ALA A 220 22.72 -12.07 -17.89
N ARG A 221 22.56 -11.43 -16.72
CA ARG A 221 23.61 -10.60 -16.10
C ARG A 221 24.76 -11.41 -15.51
N GLY A 222 24.63 -12.72 -15.40
CA GLY A 222 25.60 -13.63 -14.77
C GLY A 222 25.28 -13.95 -13.30
N GLY A 223 24.03 -13.76 -12.88
CA GLY A 223 23.55 -14.05 -11.54
C GLY A 223 23.57 -12.84 -10.59
N LEU A 224 22.98 -13.02 -9.41
CA LEU A 224 22.77 -11.94 -8.43
C LEU A 224 24.07 -11.21 -8.04
N ALA A 225 25.18 -11.94 -7.93
CA ALA A 225 26.47 -11.37 -7.52
C ALA A 225 27.04 -10.35 -8.52
N GLN A 226 26.63 -10.41 -9.79
CA GLN A 226 27.07 -9.48 -10.85
C GLN A 226 26.27 -8.18 -10.88
N ILE A 227 25.21 -8.09 -10.09
CA ILE A 227 24.29 -6.94 -10.10
C ILE A 227 24.86 -5.80 -9.26
N GLY A 228 24.92 -4.61 -9.88
CA GLY A 228 25.41 -3.38 -9.27
C GLY A 228 26.94 -3.24 -9.34
N GLN A 229 27.63 -4.10 -10.08
CA GLN A 229 29.07 -4.02 -10.29
C GLN A 229 29.50 -2.95 -11.29
N SER A 230 28.59 -2.40 -12.11
CA SER A 230 28.91 -1.33 -13.07
C SER A 230 29.26 -0.01 -12.39
N VAL A 231 28.85 0.18 -11.13
CA VAL A 231 29.19 1.36 -10.32
C VAL A 231 29.71 0.90 -8.96
N PRO A 232 30.98 1.19 -8.61
CA PRO A 232 31.53 0.79 -7.31
C PRO A 232 30.66 1.25 -6.13
N GLY A 233 30.32 0.35 -5.22
CA GLY A 233 29.53 0.65 -4.02
C GLY A 233 28.01 0.70 -4.20
N MET A 234 27.49 0.36 -5.40
CA MET A 234 26.05 0.23 -5.66
C MET A 234 25.53 -1.21 -5.64
N ASP A 235 26.43 -2.19 -5.57
CA ASP A 235 26.17 -3.63 -5.54
C ASP A 235 25.08 -4.02 -4.55
N ALA A 236 25.30 -3.79 -3.26
CA ALA A 236 24.34 -4.18 -2.23
C ALA A 236 22.99 -3.46 -2.37
N ASN A 237 23.01 -2.20 -2.85
CA ASN A 237 21.82 -1.37 -2.96
C ASN A 237 20.92 -1.87 -4.10
N LEU A 238 21.50 -2.15 -5.27
CA LEU A 238 20.76 -2.64 -6.42
C LEU A 238 20.27 -4.07 -6.21
N GLN A 239 21.10 -4.93 -5.59
CA GLN A 239 20.69 -6.28 -5.19
C GLN A 239 19.51 -6.22 -4.21
N THR A 240 19.52 -5.31 -3.24
CA THR A 240 18.40 -5.14 -2.31
C THR A 240 17.14 -4.66 -3.03
N SER A 241 17.25 -3.67 -3.92
CA SER A 241 16.12 -3.18 -4.72
C SER A 241 15.49 -4.28 -5.57
N LEU A 242 16.32 -5.14 -6.16
CA LEU A 242 15.89 -6.32 -6.90
C LEU A 242 15.16 -7.33 -6.01
N LEU A 243 15.72 -7.66 -4.84
CA LEU A 243 15.11 -8.60 -3.90
C LEU A 243 13.76 -8.07 -3.37
N VAL A 244 13.65 -6.77 -3.13
CA VAL A 244 12.38 -6.11 -2.78
C VAL A 244 11.36 -6.27 -3.90
N SER A 245 11.77 -6.05 -5.16
CA SER A 245 10.88 -6.21 -6.32
C SER A 245 10.41 -7.66 -6.50
N LYS A 246 11.31 -8.63 -6.34
CA LYS A 246 10.95 -10.07 -6.34
C LYS A 246 9.99 -10.43 -5.21
N SER A 247 10.27 -9.94 -4.00
CA SER A 247 9.43 -10.16 -2.81
C SER A 247 8.03 -9.59 -3.01
N LEU A 248 7.91 -8.40 -3.60
CA LEU A 248 6.63 -7.78 -3.95
C LEU A 248 5.81 -8.65 -4.90
N LEU A 249 6.42 -9.10 -6.00
CA LEU A 249 5.77 -9.97 -6.99
C LEU A 249 5.31 -11.30 -6.38
N SER A 250 6.19 -11.95 -5.60
CA SER A 250 5.89 -13.20 -4.91
C SER A 250 4.73 -13.04 -3.92
N THR A 251 4.75 -11.96 -3.13
CA THR A 251 3.68 -11.61 -2.20
C THR A 251 2.35 -11.40 -2.93
N HIS A 252 2.38 -10.74 -4.09
CA HIS A 252 1.18 -10.54 -4.89
C HIS A 252 0.59 -11.88 -5.36
N ILE A 253 1.42 -12.75 -5.93
CA ILE A 253 1.02 -14.08 -6.41
C ILE A 253 0.37 -14.88 -5.27
N GLN A 254 0.99 -14.88 -4.08
CA GLN A 254 0.49 -15.61 -2.90
C GLN A 254 -0.83 -15.05 -2.34
N THR A 255 -1.09 -13.76 -2.50
CA THR A 255 -2.29 -13.10 -1.96
C THR A 255 -3.41 -12.90 -2.99
N SER A 256 -3.17 -13.20 -4.26
CA SER A 256 -4.16 -13.04 -5.33
C SER A 256 -5.35 -13.99 -5.18
N LEU A 257 -6.56 -13.45 -5.21
CA LEU A 257 -7.81 -14.24 -5.20
C LEU A 257 -8.09 -14.91 -6.55
N ALA A 258 -7.52 -14.40 -7.65
CA ALA A 258 -7.70 -14.97 -8.99
C ALA A 258 -6.89 -16.26 -9.17
N TYR A 259 -5.77 -16.38 -8.47
CA TYR A 259 -4.92 -17.58 -8.46
C TYR A 259 -5.46 -18.61 -7.47
N ASN A 260 -6.54 -19.28 -7.84
CA ASN A 260 -6.89 -20.54 -7.21
C ASN A 260 -6.12 -21.61 -7.95
N ALA A 261 -5.00 -22.07 -7.37
CA ALA A 261 -4.46 -23.36 -7.78
C ALA A 261 -5.65 -24.34 -7.71
N THR A 262 -6.00 -24.94 -8.84
CA THR A 262 -6.98 -26.02 -8.89
C THR A 262 -6.62 -26.96 -7.76
N PRO A 263 -7.55 -27.28 -6.83
CA PRO A 263 -7.24 -28.29 -5.83
C PRO A 263 -6.83 -29.53 -6.62
N ALA A 264 -5.57 -29.93 -6.50
CA ALA A 264 -5.17 -31.25 -6.95
C ALA A 264 -6.15 -32.19 -6.28
N ALA A 265 -6.88 -32.95 -7.10
CA ALA A 265 -7.78 -33.99 -6.63
C ALA A 265 -6.89 -35.07 -5.98
N GLU A 266 -6.46 -34.83 -4.75
CA GLU A 266 -5.70 -35.79 -3.96
C GLU A 266 -6.26 -35.83 -2.55
N ALA A 267 -6.94 -36.96 -2.35
CA ALA A 267 -7.29 -37.59 -1.09
C ALA A 267 -8.18 -36.79 -0.13
N ALA A 268 -9.30 -37.43 0.19
CA ALA A 268 -9.75 -37.49 1.58
C ALA A 268 -8.58 -37.99 2.45
N SER A 269 -7.66 -37.10 2.77
CA SER A 269 -6.59 -37.34 3.71
C SER A 269 -7.21 -37.15 5.07
N LEU A 270 -7.31 -38.24 5.81
CA LEU A 270 -7.59 -38.28 7.23
C LEU A 270 -6.88 -37.10 7.89
N TYR A 271 -7.66 -36.13 8.38
CA TYR A 271 -7.14 -35.00 9.14
C TYR A 271 -6.15 -35.53 10.17
N PRO A 272 -4.84 -35.21 10.08
CA PRO A 272 -3.96 -35.49 11.19
C PRO A 272 -4.54 -34.65 12.32
N THR A 273 -4.92 -35.30 13.42
CA THR A 273 -5.20 -34.63 14.68
C THR A 273 -4.07 -33.65 14.94
N LEU A 274 -4.33 -32.36 14.70
CA LEU A 274 -3.46 -31.26 15.07
C LEU A 274 -3.07 -31.50 16.53
N SER A 275 -1.77 -31.61 16.80
CA SER A 275 -1.32 -31.61 18.19
C SER A 275 -1.77 -30.29 18.79
N VAL A 276 -2.71 -30.37 19.73
CA VAL A 276 -3.27 -29.22 20.47
C VAL A 276 -2.16 -28.33 21.06
N GLN A 277 -0.96 -28.90 21.29
CA GLN A 277 0.21 -28.19 21.78
C GLN A 277 0.75 -27.13 20.80
N SER A 278 0.62 -27.31 19.48
CA SER A 278 1.21 -26.40 18.48
C SER A 278 0.50 -25.06 18.38
N THR A 279 -0.76 -24.96 18.83
CA THR A 279 -1.57 -23.72 18.74
C THR A 279 -1.63 -22.92 20.04
N LEU A 280 -1.14 -23.45 21.17
CA LEU A 280 -1.27 -22.81 22.49
C LEU A 280 -0.59 -21.43 22.58
N ASP A 281 0.43 -21.18 21.76
CA ASP A 281 1.19 -19.92 21.74
C ASP A 281 0.56 -18.82 20.86
N LEU A 282 -0.59 -19.09 20.23
CA LEU A 282 -1.29 -18.13 19.37
C LEU A 282 -2.37 -17.35 20.14
N PRO A 283 -2.75 -16.13 19.72
CA PRO A 283 -3.92 -15.45 20.27
C PRO A 283 -5.20 -16.30 20.22
N ILE A 284 -6.06 -16.16 21.25
CA ILE A 284 -7.25 -17.00 21.45
C ILE A 284 -8.21 -17.03 20.26
N GLY A 285 -8.33 -15.92 19.51
CA GLY A 285 -9.13 -15.83 18.31
C GLY A 285 -8.61 -16.73 17.20
N PHE A 286 -7.29 -16.75 16.97
CA PHE A 286 -6.68 -17.67 16.00
C PHE A 286 -6.76 -19.13 16.42
N GLN A 287 -6.61 -19.39 17.72
CA GLN A 287 -6.84 -20.74 18.26
C GLN A 287 -8.28 -21.18 17.95
N HIS A 288 -9.27 -20.36 18.30
CA HIS A 288 -10.67 -20.67 18.06
C HIS A 288 -10.98 -20.93 16.58
N LEU A 289 -10.51 -20.07 15.67
CA LEU A 289 -10.71 -20.23 14.23
C LEU A 289 -10.06 -21.51 13.67
N THR A 290 -8.90 -21.91 14.21
CA THR A 290 -8.24 -23.16 13.81
C THR A 290 -9.00 -24.37 14.33
N HIS A 291 -9.44 -24.36 15.59
CA HIS A 291 -10.20 -25.47 16.20
C HIS A 291 -11.57 -25.68 15.56
N THR A 292 -12.21 -24.61 15.11
CA THR A 292 -13.51 -24.64 14.43
C THR A 292 -13.38 -24.91 12.92
N GLY A 293 -12.17 -25.07 12.39
CA GLY A 293 -11.92 -25.41 10.99
C GLY A 293 -12.06 -24.25 10.00
N HIS A 294 -12.15 -23.01 10.47
CA HIS A 294 -12.19 -21.82 9.61
C HIS A 294 -10.81 -21.42 9.07
N LEU A 295 -9.75 -21.81 9.77
CA LEU A 295 -8.36 -21.75 9.29
C LEU A 295 -7.82 -23.16 9.17
N SER A 296 -7.16 -23.45 8.05
CA SER A 296 -6.53 -24.75 7.82
C SER A 296 -5.22 -24.89 8.59
N THR A 297 -4.69 -26.11 8.64
CA THR A 297 -3.34 -26.40 9.16
C THR A 297 -2.25 -25.59 8.47
N ASN A 298 -2.46 -25.16 7.21
CA ASN A 298 -1.48 -24.36 6.45
C ASN A 298 -1.31 -22.94 7.02
N SER A 299 -2.29 -22.43 7.77
CA SER A 299 -2.21 -21.12 8.42
C SER A 299 -1.37 -21.11 9.70
N VAL A 300 -1.26 -22.26 10.37
CA VAL A 300 -0.56 -22.36 11.66
C VAL A 300 0.92 -21.96 11.55
N PRO A 301 1.71 -22.45 10.57
CA PRO A 301 3.10 -22.01 10.38
C PRO A 301 3.24 -20.51 10.11
N ILE A 302 2.30 -19.91 9.38
CA ILE A 302 2.28 -18.47 9.09
C ILE A 302 2.12 -17.68 10.40
N LEU A 303 1.12 -18.07 11.20
CA LEU A 303 0.82 -17.42 12.47
C LEU A 303 1.95 -17.60 13.50
N GLN A 304 2.56 -18.78 13.56
CA GLN A 304 3.71 -19.05 14.42
C GLN A 304 4.93 -18.24 14.00
N SER A 305 5.21 -18.14 12.69
CA SER A 305 6.30 -17.30 12.18
C SER A 305 6.08 -15.84 12.55
N PHE A 306 4.86 -15.33 12.37
CA PHE A 306 4.51 -13.96 12.75
C PHE A 306 4.66 -13.74 14.26
N SER A 307 4.15 -14.66 15.09
CA SER A 307 4.27 -14.60 16.55
C SER A 307 5.73 -14.62 17.02
N ALA A 308 6.57 -15.46 16.39
CA ALA A 308 8.00 -15.49 16.68
C ALA A 308 8.67 -14.15 16.34
N TRP A 309 8.44 -13.62 15.13
CA TRP A 309 8.95 -12.31 14.73
C TRP A 309 8.49 -11.19 15.66
N LEU A 310 7.20 -11.17 16.03
CA LEU A 310 6.64 -10.17 16.93
C LEU A 310 7.25 -10.25 18.33
N ARG A 311 7.51 -11.46 18.87
CA ARG A 311 8.20 -11.63 20.15
C ARG A 311 9.66 -11.18 20.11
N THR A 312 10.35 -11.43 19.00
CA THR A 312 11.75 -11.01 18.82
C THR A 312 11.90 -9.49 18.75
N HIS A 313 10.92 -8.79 18.16
CA HIS A 313 11.06 -7.37 17.83
C HIS A 313 10.08 -6.43 18.54
N GLY A 314 9.05 -6.93 19.24
CA GLY A 314 7.92 -6.14 19.73
C GLY A 314 8.23 -5.07 20.78
N THR A 315 9.42 -5.09 21.38
CA THR A 315 9.89 -4.06 22.34
C THR A 315 10.93 -3.10 21.74
N THR A 316 11.30 -3.29 20.48
CA THR A 316 12.33 -2.49 19.80
C THR A 316 11.71 -1.21 19.23
N ASP A 317 12.52 -0.17 19.04
CA ASP A 317 12.12 1.01 18.28
C ASP A 317 11.57 0.59 16.90
N PRO A 318 10.32 0.94 16.54
CA PRO A 318 9.74 0.65 15.23
C PRO A 318 10.62 1.01 14.04
N ALA A 319 11.47 2.04 14.14
CA ALA A 319 12.40 2.43 13.08
C ALA A 319 13.49 1.37 12.81
N LEU A 320 13.75 0.48 13.76
CA LEU A 320 14.78 -0.58 13.68
C LEU A 320 14.20 -1.98 13.47
N ILE A 321 12.87 -2.12 13.55
CA ILE A 321 12.22 -3.42 13.37
C ILE A 321 12.29 -3.81 11.89
N PRO A 322 12.88 -4.98 11.56
CA PRO A 322 12.92 -5.46 10.19
C PRO A 322 11.53 -5.89 9.75
N VAL A 323 11.24 -5.73 8.46
CA VAL A 323 9.96 -6.09 7.89
C VAL A 323 9.75 -7.60 7.89
N TRP A 324 8.58 -8.07 8.35
CA TRP A 324 8.23 -9.49 8.25
C TRP A 324 7.83 -9.84 6.82
N ARG A 325 8.51 -10.83 6.25
CA ARG A 325 8.17 -11.44 4.96
C ARG A 325 8.25 -12.95 5.12
N TYR A 326 7.15 -13.63 4.81
CA TYR A 326 7.03 -15.08 4.90
C TYR A 326 6.65 -15.63 3.53
N SER A 327 7.20 -16.77 3.14
CA SER A 327 6.79 -17.45 1.91
C SER A 327 5.62 -18.37 2.24
N ALA A 328 4.41 -17.90 1.95
CA ALA A 328 3.22 -18.67 2.25
C ALA A 328 3.11 -19.95 1.39
N PRO A 329 2.50 -21.03 1.90
CA PRO A 329 2.17 -22.21 1.11
C PRO A 329 1.31 -21.86 -0.11
N ALA A 330 1.44 -22.61 -1.21
CA ALA A 330 0.71 -22.35 -2.45
C ALA A 330 -0.82 -22.51 -2.33
N HIS A 331 -1.30 -23.24 -1.33
CA HIS A 331 -2.71 -23.62 -1.16
C HIS A 331 -3.34 -22.95 0.05
N LEU A 332 -3.55 -21.63 -0.04
CA LEU A 332 -4.33 -20.87 0.93
C LEU A 332 -5.76 -20.64 0.42
N THR A 333 -6.74 -20.83 1.30
CA THR A 333 -8.14 -20.43 1.05
C THR A 333 -8.26 -18.90 0.90
N PRO A 334 -9.35 -18.38 0.33
CA PRO A 334 -9.57 -16.93 0.23
C PRO A 334 -9.49 -16.19 1.59
N ILE A 335 -10.00 -16.79 2.66
CA ILE A 335 -9.93 -16.24 4.03
C ILE A 335 -8.47 -16.21 4.51
N GLU A 336 -7.70 -17.25 4.25
CA GLU A 336 -6.29 -17.32 4.65
C GLU A 336 -5.39 -16.39 3.84
N LYS A 337 -5.71 -16.14 2.56
CA LYS A 337 -5.07 -15.08 1.77
C LYS A 337 -5.35 -13.70 2.36
N CYS A 338 -6.58 -13.47 2.84
CA CYS A 338 -6.95 -12.26 3.58
C CYS A 338 -6.17 -12.13 4.90
N LEU A 339 -6.09 -13.20 5.67
CA LEU A 339 -5.26 -13.28 6.89
C LEU A 339 -3.81 -12.89 6.57
N PHE A 340 -3.22 -13.55 5.58
CA PHE A 340 -1.82 -13.35 5.24
C PHE A 340 -1.55 -11.91 4.79
N ALA A 341 -2.42 -11.33 3.97
CA ALA A 341 -2.32 -9.92 3.59
C ALA A 341 -2.48 -8.96 4.79
N ALA A 342 -3.39 -9.25 5.72
CA ALA A 342 -3.56 -8.45 6.93
C ALA A 342 -2.32 -8.51 7.83
N LEU A 343 -1.70 -9.70 8.00
CA LEU A 343 -0.45 -9.85 8.74
C LEU A 343 0.69 -9.06 8.10
N LEU A 344 0.81 -9.08 6.77
CA LEU A 344 1.80 -8.26 6.06
C LEU A 344 1.59 -6.76 6.31
N CYS A 345 0.34 -6.27 6.20
CA CYS A 345 0.01 -4.88 6.55
C CYS A 345 0.31 -4.54 8.01
N PHE A 346 0.07 -5.49 8.93
CA PHE A 346 0.34 -5.28 10.34
C PHE A 346 1.85 -5.20 10.62
N ALA A 347 2.65 -6.11 10.05
CA ALA A 347 4.10 -6.04 10.14
C ALA A 347 4.68 -4.76 9.53
N ASP A 348 4.16 -4.33 8.38
CA ASP A 348 4.58 -3.07 7.77
C ASP A 348 4.31 -1.91 8.73
N ASP A 349 3.14 -1.85 9.38
CA ASP A 349 2.81 -0.78 10.35
C ASP A 349 3.65 -0.81 11.64
N LEU A 350 4.14 -1.99 12.04
CA LEU A 350 4.99 -2.18 13.22
C LEU A 350 6.49 -1.96 12.93
N SER A 351 6.90 -1.97 11.66
CA SER A 351 8.28 -1.84 11.23
C SER A 351 8.59 -0.43 10.69
N CYS A 352 9.84 -0.25 10.24
CA CYS A 352 10.30 1.00 9.61
C CYS A 352 9.43 1.41 8.40
N MET A 353 8.79 0.44 7.74
CA MET A 353 7.88 0.67 6.62
C MET A 353 6.66 1.48 7.00
N GLY A 354 6.19 1.41 8.26
CA GLY A 354 4.99 2.10 8.74
C GLY A 354 5.13 3.63 8.69
N PHE A 355 6.37 4.13 8.64
CA PHE A 355 6.71 5.55 8.55
C PHE A 355 7.25 5.95 7.18
N HIS A 356 7.47 4.98 6.29
CA HIS A 356 8.05 5.25 4.98
C HIS A 356 7.05 6.03 4.11
N PRO A 357 7.45 7.13 3.44
CA PRO A 357 6.51 7.89 2.60
C PRO A 357 5.99 7.07 1.40
N ALA A 358 6.77 6.09 0.92
CA ALA A 358 6.33 5.14 -0.11
C ALA A 358 5.50 3.94 0.42
N ALA A 359 5.13 3.91 1.70
CA ALA A 359 4.38 2.79 2.29
C ALA A 359 3.12 2.42 1.50
N ILE A 360 2.49 3.37 0.82
CA ILE A 360 1.30 3.08 0.01
C ILE A 360 1.55 2.08 -1.13
N ILE A 361 2.73 2.13 -1.75
CA ILE A 361 3.07 1.27 -2.90
C ILE A 361 3.14 -0.19 -2.46
N PHE A 362 3.71 -0.44 -1.27
CA PHE A 362 3.91 -1.78 -0.72
C PHE A 362 2.68 -2.29 0.03
N ARG A 363 2.07 -1.45 0.86
CA ARG A 363 0.93 -1.81 1.73
C ARG A 363 -0.38 -1.95 0.96
N GLN A 364 -0.55 -1.14 -0.08
CA GLN A 364 -1.71 -1.15 -0.98
C GLN A 364 -3.08 -1.24 -0.27
N PRO A 365 -3.36 -0.37 0.72
CA PRO A 365 -4.54 -0.50 1.57
C PRO A 365 -5.86 -0.57 0.79
N ARG A 366 -5.97 0.16 -0.33
CA ARG A 366 -7.12 0.10 -1.22
C ARG A 366 -7.37 -1.31 -1.75
N LYS A 367 -6.36 -1.91 -2.40
CA LYS A 367 -6.47 -3.24 -2.98
C LYS A 367 -6.72 -4.30 -1.92
N ARG A 368 -6.03 -4.19 -0.77
CA ARG A 368 -6.22 -5.15 0.35
C ARG A 368 -7.63 -5.07 0.93
N ALA A 369 -8.21 -3.89 1.01
CA ALA A 369 -9.59 -3.73 1.45
C ALA A 369 -10.61 -4.19 0.38
N GLU A 370 -10.36 -3.92 -0.90
CA GLU A 370 -11.15 -4.48 -2.01
C GLU A 370 -11.10 -6.02 -2.02
N MET A 371 -9.95 -6.60 -1.69
CA MET A 371 -9.78 -8.05 -1.50
C MET A 371 -10.64 -8.60 -0.36
N LEU A 372 -10.63 -7.96 0.81
CA LEU A 372 -11.50 -8.36 1.94
C LEU A 372 -12.98 -8.32 1.55
N LEU A 373 -13.41 -7.25 0.87
CA LEU A 373 -14.79 -7.11 0.39
C LEU A 373 -15.19 -8.17 -0.65
N ALA A 374 -14.21 -8.71 -1.40
CA ALA A 374 -14.43 -9.69 -2.45
C ALA A 374 -14.58 -11.14 -1.95
N VAL A 375 -14.37 -11.42 -0.66
CA VAL A 375 -14.50 -12.77 -0.06
C VAL A 375 -15.85 -12.88 0.67
N PRO A 376 -16.91 -13.47 0.07
CA PRO A 376 -18.24 -13.47 0.66
C PRO A 376 -18.34 -14.25 1.98
N GLU A 377 -17.55 -15.31 2.13
CA GLU A 377 -17.53 -16.17 3.33
C GLU A 377 -17.20 -15.37 4.58
N LEU A 378 -16.26 -14.42 4.47
CA LEU A 378 -15.83 -13.53 5.55
C LEU A 378 -16.98 -12.70 6.15
N TRP A 379 -18.01 -12.41 5.34
CA TRP A 379 -19.10 -11.50 5.71
C TRP A 379 -20.42 -12.23 6.02
N ARG A 380 -20.51 -13.52 5.70
CA ARG A 380 -21.72 -14.32 5.92
C ARG A 380 -21.64 -15.16 7.19
N ASP A 381 -20.44 -15.55 7.59
CA ASP A 381 -20.23 -16.38 8.76
C ASP A 381 -20.08 -15.54 10.04
N PRO A 382 -21.00 -15.63 11.01
CA PRO A 382 -20.89 -14.90 12.27
C PRO A 382 -19.63 -15.26 13.07
N ALA A 383 -19.08 -16.47 12.92
CA ALA A 383 -17.87 -16.91 13.60
C ALA A 383 -16.63 -16.11 13.14
N LEU A 384 -16.68 -15.50 11.97
CA LEU A 384 -15.61 -14.68 11.41
C LEU A 384 -15.75 -13.19 11.71
N ALA A 385 -16.79 -12.76 12.42
CA ALA A 385 -17.11 -11.34 12.59
C ALA A 385 -16.00 -10.56 13.33
N ASP A 386 -15.45 -11.10 14.42
CA ASP A 386 -14.34 -10.46 15.15
C ASP A 386 -13.06 -10.41 14.31
N PHE A 387 -12.83 -11.48 13.55
CA PHE A 387 -11.68 -11.60 12.68
C PHE A 387 -11.74 -10.61 11.50
N ALA A 388 -12.93 -10.44 10.92
CA ALA A 388 -13.20 -9.44 9.88
C ALA A 388 -12.95 -8.01 10.40
N VAL A 389 -13.39 -7.70 11.62
CA VAL A 389 -13.12 -6.41 12.28
C VAL A 389 -11.62 -6.18 12.48
N TRP A 390 -10.89 -7.20 12.93
CA TRP A 390 -9.43 -7.11 13.08
C TRP A 390 -8.74 -6.84 11.75
N MET A 391 -9.00 -7.64 10.71
CA MET A 391 -8.41 -7.44 9.38
C MET A 391 -8.77 -6.08 8.79
N ALA A 392 -10.02 -5.65 8.95
CA ALA A 392 -10.51 -4.36 8.51
C ALA A 392 -9.70 -3.21 9.09
N LEU A 393 -9.60 -3.16 10.42
CA LEU A 393 -8.85 -2.11 11.11
C LEU A 393 -7.39 -2.15 10.71
N VAL A 394 -6.74 -3.32 10.77
CA VAL A 394 -5.36 -3.48 10.36
C VAL A 394 -5.13 -2.95 8.95
N VAL A 395 -5.91 -3.37 7.95
CA VAL A 395 -5.70 -2.98 6.54
C VAL A 395 -6.01 -1.51 6.31
N THR A 396 -7.07 -0.97 6.89
CA THR A 396 -7.60 0.35 6.51
C THR A 396 -7.14 1.51 7.39
N THR A 397 -6.47 1.23 8.53
CA THR A 397 -5.99 2.26 9.46
C THR A 397 -4.46 2.27 9.61
N PRO A 398 -3.70 2.50 8.52
CA PRO A 398 -2.23 2.52 8.52
C PRO A 398 -1.65 3.43 9.58
N ARG A 399 -0.42 3.13 9.99
CA ARG A 399 0.36 4.04 10.83
C ARG A 399 0.58 5.39 10.14
N ASN A 400 0.92 5.38 8.85
CA ASN A 400 0.95 6.57 8.02
C ASN A 400 -0.49 7.00 7.65
N LEU A 401 -1.07 7.87 8.48
CA LEU A 401 -2.42 8.39 8.30
C LEU A 401 -2.52 9.17 6.98
N GLY A 402 -3.31 8.67 6.04
CA GLY A 402 -3.55 9.31 4.74
C GLY A 402 -3.33 8.40 3.53
N ILE A 403 -2.65 7.26 3.69
CA ILE A 403 -2.41 6.35 2.56
C ILE A 403 -3.60 5.43 2.24
N ALA A 404 -4.54 5.25 3.17
CA ALA A 404 -5.77 4.48 2.95
C ALA A 404 -6.92 5.41 2.51
N PRO A 405 -7.48 5.27 1.29
CA PRO A 405 -8.55 6.14 0.82
C PRO A 405 -9.82 6.02 1.67
N LEU A 406 -10.37 7.15 2.12
CA LEU A 406 -11.56 7.19 2.99
C LEU A 406 -12.78 6.48 2.39
N THR A 407 -12.93 6.49 1.06
CA THR A 407 -14.02 5.80 0.37
C THR A 407 -13.99 4.29 0.63
N VAL A 408 -12.79 3.70 0.63
CA VAL A 408 -12.59 2.27 0.83
C VAL A 408 -12.72 1.92 2.32
N GLN A 409 -12.21 2.78 3.22
CA GLN A 409 -12.44 2.63 4.66
C GLN A 409 -13.95 2.62 4.96
N ARG A 410 -14.70 3.59 4.42
CA ARG A 410 -16.16 3.66 4.59
C ARG A 410 -16.87 2.42 4.05
N ALA A 411 -16.53 1.95 2.86
CA ALA A 411 -17.17 0.78 2.28
C ALA A 411 -17.02 -0.47 3.17
N LEU A 412 -15.81 -0.68 3.71
CA LEU A 412 -15.50 -1.84 4.54
C LEU A 412 -16.16 -1.76 5.92
N PHE A 413 -16.19 -0.58 6.53
CA PHE A 413 -16.88 -0.37 7.81
C PHE A 413 -18.40 -0.41 7.67
N CYS A 414 -18.97 0.14 6.60
CA CYS A 414 -20.39 -0.04 6.30
C CYS A 414 -20.74 -1.53 6.24
N LYS A 415 -19.90 -2.33 5.56
CA LYS A 415 -20.11 -3.77 5.48
C LYS A 415 -20.10 -4.43 6.87
N ILE A 416 -19.14 -4.06 7.73
CA ILE A 416 -19.09 -4.53 9.12
C ILE A 416 -20.40 -4.18 9.85
N PHE A 417 -20.84 -2.92 9.78
CA PHE A 417 -22.02 -2.46 10.49
C PHE A 417 -23.31 -3.15 10.01
N GLU A 418 -23.43 -3.41 8.71
CA GLU A 418 -24.54 -4.18 8.13
C GLU A 418 -24.55 -5.63 8.62
N THR A 419 -23.38 -6.26 8.69
CA THR A 419 -23.26 -7.68 9.08
C THR A 419 -23.30 -7.94 10.58
N ARG A 420 -23.11 -6.89 11.40
CA ARG A 420 -22.97 -7.03 12.85
C ARG A 420 -23.82 -6.00 13.63
N PRO A 421 -25.15 -6.15 13.62
CA PRO A 421 -26.03 -5.20 14.29
C PRO A 421 -25.84 -5.24 15.82
N GLY A 422 -25.64 -4.06 16.42
CA GLY A 422 -25.73 -3.87 17.87
C GLY A 422 -24.42 -3.92 18.66
N THR A 423 -23.27 -4.21 18.03
CA THR A 423 -21.96 -4.23 18.70
C THR A 423 -21.05 -3.13 18.17
N TYR A 424 -21.34 -1.88 18.55
CA TYR A 424 -20.62 -0.69 18.04
C TYR A 424 -19.81 0.05 19.10
N GLU A 425 -20.01 -0.29 20.37
CA GLU A 425 -19.24 0.32 21.44
C GLU A 425 -17.80 -0.15 21.41
N TRP A 426 -16.88 0.80 21.56
CA TRP A 426 -15.45 0.53 21.44
C TRP A 426 -14.97 -0.58 22.39
N VAL A 427 -15.52 -0.69 23.60
CA VAL A 427 -15.12 -1.73 24.57
C VAL A 427 -15.27 -3.15 24.00
N HIS A 428 -16.36 -3.41 23.27
CA HIS A 428 -16.58 -4.71 22.63
C HIS A 428 -15.62 -4.92 21.46
N ILE A 429 -15.35 -3.86 20.69
CA ILE A 429 -14.41 -3.90 19.56
C ILE A 429 -12.99 -4.13 20.05
N ASP A 430 -12.56 -3.43 21.09
CA ASP A 430 -11.23 -3.59 21.68
C ASP A 430 -11.03 -5.02 22.20
N THR A 431 -12.04 -5.59 22.86
CA THR A 431 -12.03 -7.00 23.30
C THR A 431 -11.89 -7.96 22.11
N ALA A 432 -12.61 -7.71 21.01
CA ALA A 432 -12.49 -8.50 19.79
C ALA A 432 -11.09 -8.41 19.18
N LEU A 433 -10.51 -7.22 19.12
CA LEU A 433 -9.17 -7.00 18.56
C LEU A 433 -8.07 -7.68 19.40
N GLN A 434 -8.18 -7.63 20.73
CA GLN A 434 -7.25 -8.27 21.65
C GLN A 434 -7.30 -9.81 21.60
N SER A 435 -8.34 -10.38 20.99
CA SER A 435 -8.39 -11.82 20.72
C SER A 435 -7.43 -12.24 19.61
N PHE A 436 -6.86 -11.30 18.84
CA PHE A 436 -5.89 -11.54 17.77
C PHE A 436 -4.55 -10.84 18.08
N PHE A 437 -3.65 -10.73 17.08
CA PHE A 437 -2.43 -9.94 17.27
C PHE A 437 -2.78 -8.46 17.43
N TYR A 438 -2.40 -7.88 18.56
CA TYR A 438 -2.81 -6.55 18.97
C TYR A 438 -1.60 -5.70 19.35
N ASP A 439 -1.58 -4.44 18.91
CA ASP A 439 -0.58 -3.47 19.33
C ASP A 439 -1.23 -2.33 20.13
N GLN A 440 -0.83 -2.21 21.40
CA GLN A 440 -1.33 -1.18 22.30
C GLN A 440 -1.00 0.23 21.80
N GLY A 441 0.13 0.40 21.10
CA GLY A 441 0.53 1.66 20.51
C GLY A 441 -0.46 2.21 19.48
N ARG A 442 -1.25 1.32 18.86
CA ARG A 442 -2.24 1.66 17.83
C ARG A 442 -3.67 1.77 18.34
N ALA A 443 -3.97 1.28 19.54
CA ALA A 443 -5.30 1.25 20.14
C ALA A 443 -6.08 2.57 19.99
N ARG A 444 -5.45 3.70 20.34
CA ARG A 444 -6.08 5.03 20.27
C ARG A 444 -6.42 5.47 18.85
N VAL A 445 -5.58 5.13 17.88
CA VAL A 445 -5.80 5.46 16.45
C VAL A 445 -6.94 4.62 15.89
N TRP A 446 -6.98 3.33 16.25
CA TRP A 446 -8.07 2.43 15.90
C TRP A 446 -9.40 2.90 16.50
N GLU A 447 -9.41 3.28 17.78
CA GLU A 447 -10.59 3.83 18.46
C GLU A 447 -11.09 5.10 17.80
N GLY A 448 -10.20 6.05 17.54
CA GLY A 448 -10.52 7.31 16.88
C GLY A 448 -11.13 7.09 15.50
N THR A 449 -10.57 6.17 14.72
CA THR A 449 -11.06 5.84 13.37
C THR A 449 -12.42 5.16 13.43
N TRP A 450 -12.58 4.17 14.33
CA TRP A 450 -13.85 3.47 14.55
C TRP A 450 -14.97 4.45 14.90
N LYS A 451 -14.75 5.32 15.89
CA LYS A 451 -15.72 6.33 16.33
C LYS A 451 -16.05 7.32 15.22
N ALA A 452 -15.06 7.75 14.44
CA ALA A 452 -15.28 8.70 13.34
C ALA A 452 -16.15 8.09 12.23
N LEU A 453 -15.87 6.83 11.84
CA LEU A 453 -16.63 6.14 10.79
C LEU A 453 -18.04 5.77 11.27
N TYR A 454 -18.19 5.34 12.52
CA TYR A 454 -19.50 5.04 13.10
C TYR A 454 -20.38 6.30 13.21
N LYS A 455 -19.86 7.43 13.68
CA LYS A 455 -20.60 8.71 13.70
C LYS A 455 -21.03 9.16 12.31
N GLY A 456 -20.25 8.85 11.28
CA GLY A 456 -20.56 9.16 9.89
C GLY A 456 -21.50 8.16 9.22
N TRP A 457 -21.85 7.05 9.88
CA TRP A 457 -22.73 6.03 9.35
C TRP A 457 -24.19 6.40 9.66
N ASN A 458 -24.94 6.71 8.59
CA ASN A 458 -26.39 6.80 8.65
C ASN A 458 -26.96 5.49 8.10
N PRO A 459 -27.54 4.61 8.93
CA PRO A 459 -28.37 3.54 8.40
C PRO A 459 -29.54 4.24 7.69
N LYS A 460 -29.64 4.10 6.37
CA LYS A 460 -30.86 4.54 5.69
C LYS A 460 -32.01 3.71 6.28
N PRO A 461 -33.11 4.32 6.72
CA PRO A 461 -34.32 3.55 7.01
C PRO A 461 -34.79 2.95 5.67
N GLU A 462 -34.93 1.63 5.64
CA GLU A 462 -35.62 0.92 4.55
C GLU A 462 -37.12 1.23 4.56
#